data_AF-A0A090WD57-F1
#
_entry.id   AF-A0A090WD57-F1
#
_cell.length_a   1.000
_cell.length_b   1.000
_cell.length_c   1.000
_cell.angle_alpha   90.00
_cell.angle_beta   90.00
_cell.angle_gamma   90.00
#
_symmetry.space_group_name_H-M   'P 1'
#
loop_
_entity.id
_entity.type
_entity.pdbx_description
1 polymer ?
#
loop_
_entity_poly.entity_id
_entity_poly.type
_entity_poly.pdbx_seq_one_letter_code
_entity_poly.pdbx_strand_id
1 'polypeptide(L)' 'MCKALRKSNGLSRDELAEVLDVSSTTIQNIENGKNATLDTVLKVANHFGLLQSLANQIDKVIVDQNDISLY' A
#
# COMPACT_ATOMS: atom_id res chain seq x y z
N MET A 1 -5.65 4.12 -4.37
CA MET A 1 -4.45 4.57 -3.62
C MET A 1 -3.22 4.66 -4.54
N CYS A 2 -2.63 3.53 -4.97
CA CYS A 2 -1.39 3.50 -5.77
C CYS A 2 -1.39 4.47 -6.97
N LYS A 3 -2.47 4.46 -7.78
CA LYS A 3 -2.62 5.36 -8.94
C LYS A 3 -2.56 6.85 -8.58
N ALA A 4 -3.15 7.24 -7.45
CA ALA A 4 -3.19 8.64 -7.03
C ALA A 4 -1.81 9.11 -6.58
N LEU A 5 -1.12 8.30 -5.75
CA LEU A 5 0.23 8.57 -5.26
C LEU A 5 1.25 8.63 -6.40
N ARG A 6 1.17 7.68 -7.34
CA ARG A 6 2.05 7.68 -8.52
C ARG A 6 1.90 8.96 -9.34
N LYS A 7 0.65 9.35 -9.63
CA LYS A 7 0.36 10.57 -10.40
C LYS A 7 0.76 11.85 -9.67
N SER A 8 0.57 11.94 -8.36
CA SER A 8 0.97 13.12 -7.58
C SER A 8 2.48 13.30 -7.51
N ASN A 9 3.24 12.22 -7.69
CA ASN A 9 4.70 12.24 -7.78
C ASN A 9 5.22 12.34 -9.23
N GLY A 10 4.34 12.52 -10.22
CA GLY A 10 4.74 12.67 -11.62
C GLY A 10 5.27 11.40 -12.28
N LEU A 11 5.13 10.24 -11.63
CA LEU A 11 5.71 8.97 -12.11
C LEU A 11 4.79 8.30 -13.15
N SER A 12 5.38 7.73 -14.18
CA SER A 12 4.76 6.72 -15.04
C SER A 12 4.69 5.37 -14.33
N ARG A 13 3.94 4.41 -14.91
CA ARG A 13 3.86 3.05 -14.32
C ARG A 13 5.19 2.33 -14.39
N ASP A 14 5.94 2.54 -15.46
CA ASP A 14 7.24 1.90 -15.68
C ASP A 14 8.27 2.42 -14.68
N GLU A 15 8.31 3.74 -14.45
CA GLU A 15 9.19 4.34 -13.43
C GLU A 15 8.88 3.83 -12.03
N LEU A 16 7.59 3.75 -11.65
CA LEU A 16 7.24 3.17 -10.35
C LEU A 16 7.57 1.68 -10.27
N ALA A 17 7.41 0.95 -11.36
CA ALA A 17 7.71 -0.47 -11.42
C ALA A 17 9.20 -0.75 -11.24
N GLU A 18 10.05 0.05 -11.89
CA GLU A 18 11.50 0.01 -11.75
C GLU A 18 11.94 0.30 -10.31
N VAL A 19 11.40 1.36 -9.70
CA VAL A 19 11.72 1.72 -8.30
C VAL A 19 11.31 0.64 -7.31
N LEU A 20 10.21 -0.07 -7.58
CA LEU A 20 9.68 -1.11 -6.70
C LEU A 20 10.18 -2.52 -7.02
N ASP A 21 11.04 -2.67 -8.04
CA ASP A 21 11.51 -3.95 -8.57
C ASP A 21 10.35 -4.92 -8.86
N VAL A 22 9.40 -4.46 -9.67
CA VAL A 22 8.24 -5.22 -10.13
C VAL A 22 7.96 -4.94 -11.60
N SER A 23 7.02 -5.68 -12.20
CA SER A 23 6.58 -5.39 -13.57
C SER A 23 5.60 -4.21 -13.61
N SER A 24 5.59 -3.45 -14.70
CA SER A 24 4.58 -2.41 -14.96
C SER A 24 3.15 -2.96 -14.94
N THR A 25 2.97 -4.20 -15.40
CA THR A 25 1.71 -4.95 -15.29
C THR A 25 1.30 -5.15 -13.84
N THR A 26 2.24 -5.42 -12.93
CA THR A 26 1.99 -5.51 -11.49
C THR A 26 1.47 -4.18 -10.95
N ILE A 27 2.06 -3.05 -11.34
CA ILE A 27 1.57 -1.71 -10.96
C ILE A 27 0.15 -1.49 -11.49
N GLN A 28 -0.11 -1.79 -12.77
CA GLN A 28 -1.45 -1.67 -13.35
C GLN A 28 -2.49 -2.53 -12.60
N ASN A 29 -2.13 -3.77 -12.27
CA ASN A 29 -2.97 -4.70 -11.52
C ASN A 29 -3.32 -4.14 -10.13
N ILE A 30 -2.32 -3.63 -9.40
CA ILE A 30 -2.52 -2.94 -8.11
C ILE A 30 -3.43 -1.72 -8.26
N GLU A 31 -3.22 -0.89 -9.28
CA GLU A 31 -4.06 0.28 -9.55
C GLU A 31 -5.52 -0.08 -9.82
N ASN A 32 -5.77 -1.25 -10.40
CA ASN A 32 -7.09 -1.77 -10.75
C ASN A 32 -7.69 -2.70 -9.68
N GLY A 33 -6.98 -2.94 -8.56
CA GLY A 33 -7.43 -3.83 -7.50
C GLY A 33 -7.44 -5.32 -7.87
N LYS A 34 -6.64 -5.73 -8.87
CA LYS A 34 -6.51 -7.13 -9.32
C LYS A 34 -5.14 -7.66 -8.92
N ASN A 35 -5.05 -8.94 -8.51
CA ASN A 35 -3.77 -9.66 -8.29
C ASN A 35 -2.71 -8.89 -7.45
N ALA A 36 -3.15 -8.00 -6.56
CA ALA A 36 -2.26 -7.29 -5.66
C ALA A 36 -1.91 -8.21 -4.49
N THR A 37 -0.64 -8.57 -4.36
CA THR A 37 -0.15 -9.32 -3.20
C THR A 37 0.13 -8.35 -2.05
N LEU A 38 0.09 -8.86 -0.81
CA LEU A 38 0.46 -8.05 0.35
C LEU A 38 1.87 -7.46 0.21
N ASP A 39 2.83 -8.25 -0.27
CA ASP A 39 4.20 -7.79 -0.56
C ASP A 39 4.21 -6.53 -1.45
N THR A 40 3.54 -6.59 -2.60
CA THR A 40 3.55 -5.46 -3.55
C THR A 40 2.82 -4.22 -3.00
N VAL A 41 1.77 -4.42 -2.19
CA VAL A 41 1.08 -3.33 -1.50
C VAL A 41 1.99 -2.70 -0.44
N LEU A 42 2.75 -3.51 0.30
CA LEU A 42 3.71 -3.02 1.29
C LEU A 42 4.90 -2.31 0.63
N LYS A 43 5.39 -2.78 -0.52
CA LYS A 43 6.41 -2.08 -1.31
C LYS A 43 5.95 -0.68 -1.71
N VAL A 44 4.72 -0.57 -2.23
CA VAL A 44 4.10 0.73 -2.57
C VAL A 44 3.97 1.61 -1.31
N ALA A 45 3.46 1.05 -0.21
CA ALA A 45 3.30 1.79 1.04
C ALA A 45 4.64 2.29 1.59
N ASN A 46 5.70 1.48 1.52
CA ASN A 46 7.04 1.85 1.93
C ASN A 46 7.60 3.01 1.10
N HIS A 47 7.51 2.90 -0.23
CA HIS A 47 8.01 3.93 -1.14
C HIS A 47 7.33 5.29 -0.92
N PHE A 48 6.04 5.30 -0.59
CA PHE A 48 5.29 6.53 -0.30
C PHE A 48 5.24 6.91 1.19
N GLY A 49 6.03 6.27 2.06
CA GLY A 49 6.12 6.63 3.49
C GLY A 49 4.86 6.32 4.31
N LEU A 50 4.00 5.41 3.85
CA LEU A 50 2.72 5.07 4.47
C LEU A 50 2.81 3.96 5.52
N LEU A 51 3.96 3.29 5.66
CA LEU A 51 4.11 2.17 6.61
C LEU A 51 3.82 2.58 8.06
N GLN A 52 4.28 3.75 8.50
CA GLN A 52 4.01 4.22 9.85
C GLN A 52 2.51 4.46 10.07
N SER A 53 1.83 5.06 9.09
CA SER A 53 0.38 5.26 9.16
C SER A 53 -0.37 3.92 9.18
N LEU A 54 0.10 2.93 8.42
CA LEU A 54 -0.48 1.59 8.42
C LEU A 54 -0.31 0.91 9.77
N ALA A 55 0.89 0.93 10.34
CA ALA A 55 1.19 0.37 11.67
C ALA A 55 0.30 1.01 12.75
N ASN A 56 0.22 2.34 12.77
CA ASN A 56 -0.63 3.07 13.72
C ASN A 56 -2.11 2.70 13.60
N GLN A 57 -2.60 2.39 12.38
CA GLN A 57 -3.99 1.94 12.20
C GLN A 57 -4.20 0.50 12.68
N ILE A 58 -3.22 -0.38 12.47
CA ILE A 58 -3.27 -1.75 13.00
C ILE A 58 -3.30 -1.71 14.53
N ASP A 59 -2.44 -0.91 15.16
CA ASP A 59 -2.41 -0.75 16.61
C ASP A 59 -3.75 -0.25 17.17
N LYS A 60 -4.38 0.73 16.50
CA LYS A 60 -5.73 1.20 16.86
C LYS A 60 -6.77 0.09 16.80
N VAL A 61 -6.75 -0.74 15.75
CA VAL A 61 -7.69 -1.86 15.62
C VAL A 61 -7.48 -2.89 16.74
N ILE A 62 -6.24 -3.13 17.17
CA ILE A 62 -5.93 -4.04 18.29
C ILE A 62 -6.44 -3.45 19.62
N VAL A 63 -6.23 -2.15 19.85
CA VAL A 63 -6.73 -1.46 21.05
C VAL A 63 -8.26 -1.47 21.08
N ASP A 64 -8.92 -1.15 19.97
CA ASP A 64 -10.38 -1.15 19.86
C ASP A 64 -10.97 -2.56 20.04
N GLN A 65 -10.28 -3.63 19.63
CA GLN A 65 -10.72 -5.01 19.87
C GLN A 65 -10.66 -5.42 21.35
N ASN A 66 -9.71 -4.88 22.11
CA ASN A 66 -9.62 -5.16 23.55
C ASN A 66 -10.73 -4.47 24.35
N ASP A 67 -11.30 -3.38 23.84
CA ASP A 67 -12.48 -2.72 24.45
C ASP A 67 -13.80 -3.47 24.20
N ILE A 68 -13.83 -4.44 23.26
CA ILE A 68 -15.00 -5.29 23.01
C ILE A 68 -14.97 -6.56 23.87
N SER A 69 -13.88 -6.83 24.60
CA SER A 69 -13.83 -7.91 25.59
C SER A 69 -14.21 -7.41 26.99
N LEU A 70 -15.48 -7.03 27.13
CA LEU A 70 -16.24 -7.25 28.36
C LEU A 70 -17.44 -8.09 27.96
N TYR A 71 -17.62 -9.22 28.66
CA TYR A 71 -18.55 -10.34 28.42
C TYR A 71 -17.99 -11.52 27.62
#